data_AF-R6NJJ1-F1
#
_entry.id   AF-R6NJJ1-F1
#
_cell.length_a   1.000
_cell.length_b   1.000
_cell.length_c   1.000
_cell.angle_alpha   90.00
_cell.angle_beta   90.00
_cell.angle_gamma   90.00
#
_symmetry.space_group_name_H-M   'P 1'
#
loop_
_entity.id
_entity.type
_entity.pdbx_description
1 polymer ?
#
loop_
_entity_poly.entity_id
_entity_poly.type
_entity_poly.pdbx_seq_one_letter_code
_entity_poly.pdbx_strand_id
1 'polypeptide(L)'
;MDFDSFVKKYEGKETDIDGAAGVQCVDLSKAYLLDVFGIPMFSVTSAKNYYEKFSSYPELKGKFVRIPNTVDFIPMKGDIAVWNSSKGGGHGHVAICTGEGTTSYFYSFDQNWIVKKCVKVYHDYKGFLGVLRATDRSPIIGSPSQNKYYPKYGGNSGSLADALVSVGVNASFYNRRIIAKANGIDPYIGTAKQNTELLLLLRQGRLIRPA
;
A
#
# COMPACT_ATOMS: atom_id res chain seq x y z
N MET A 1 5.07 0.06 -15.03
CA MET A 1 6.20 -0.23 -14.12
C MET A 1 5.65 -0.80 -12.83
N ASP A 2 6.47 -1.42 -11.99
CA ASP A 2 6.02 -1.86 -10.67
C ASP A 2 6.01 -0.72 -9.64
N PHE A 3 5.42 -0.96 -8.47
CA PHE A 3 5.31 0.02 -7.39
C PHE A 3 6.68 0.53 -6.90
N ASP A 4 7.68 -0.35 -6.74
CA ASP A 4 8.97 0.05 -6.19
C ASP A 4 9.75 0.93 -7.17
N SER A 5 9.67 0.62 -8.46
CA SER A 5 10.18 1.47 -9.54
C SER A 5 9.46 2.82 -9.59
N PHE A 6 8.15 2.82 -9.36
CA PHE A 6 7.36 4.05 -9.25
C PHE A 6 7.84 4.93 -8.10
N VAL A 7 7.96 4.40 -6.88
CA VAL A 7 8.45 5.17 -5.72
C VAL A 7 9.83 5.74 -6.01
N LYS A 8 10.77 4.91 -6.50
CA LYS A 8 12.12 5.36 -6.87
C LYS A 8 12.13 6.44 -7.95
N LYS A 9 11.20 6.40 -8.90
CA LYS A 9 11.09 7.40 -9.97
C LYS A 9 10.70 8.78 -9.41
N TYR A 10 9.83 8.84 -8.42
CA TYR A 10 9.25 10.10 -7.93
C TYR A 10 9.83 10.60 -6.61
N GLU A 11 10.51 9.76 -5.83
CA GLU A 11 11.04 10.13 -4.52
C GLU A 11 11.93 11.39 -4.59
N GLY A 12 11.64 12.35 -3.72
CA GLY A 12 12.34 13.63 -3.64
C GLY A 12 12.00 14.64 -4.75
N LYS A 13 11.12 14.29 -5.69
CA LYS A 13 10.72 15.18 -6.81
C LYS A 13 9.45 15.94 -6.50
N GLU A 14 9.32 17.11 -7.13
CA GLU A 14 8.08 17.86 -7.21
C GLU A 14 7.48 17.60 -8.59
N THR A 15 6.29 17.00 -8.62
CA THR A 15 5.72 16.44 -9.84
C THR A 15 4.40 17.13 -10.14
N ASP A 16 4.39 17.90 -11.22
CA ASP A 16 3.17 18.45 -11.82
C ASP A 16 2.85 17.57 -13.04
N ILE A 17 1.79 16.78 -12.94
CA ILE A 17 1.48 15.72 -13.91
C ILE A 17 0.47 16.20 -14.94
N ASP A 18 -0.47 17.06 -14.55
CA ASP A 18 -1.52 17.57 -15.42
C ASP A 18 -1.30 19.02 -15.89
N GLY A 19 -0.28 19.71 -15.38
CA GLY A 19 0.03 21.10 -15.69
C GLY A 19 -0.97 22.09 -15.06
N ALA A 20 -1.80 21.64 -14.12
CA ALA A 20 -2.89 22.40 -13.54
C ALA A 20 -2.76 22.50 -12.02
N ALA A 21 -2.87 23.73 -11.50
CA ALA A 21 -2.73 24.03 -10.06
C ALA A 21 -1.35 23.68 -9.43
N GLY A 22 -0.34 23.37 -10.25
CA GLY A 22 1.04 23.11 -9.82
C GLY A 22 1.17 21.76 -9.12
N VAL A 23 2.11 21.67 -8.16
CA VAL A 23 2.46 20.40 -7.50
C VAL A 23 1.48 20.05 -6.38
N GLN A 24 0.57 19.09 -6.64
CA GLN A 24 -0.51 18.68 -5.75
C GLN A 24 -0.47 17.18 -5.38
N CYS A 25 -1.26 16.78 -4.38
CA CYS A 25 -1.37 15.37 -3.97
C CYS A 25 -2.05 14.49 -5.05
N VAL A 26 -2.94 15.08 -5.84
CA VAL A 26 -3.64 14.39 -6.93
C VAL A 26 -2.71 14.05 -8.10
N ASP A 27 -1.64 14.82 -8.33
CA ASP A 27 -0.64 14.53 -9.36
C ASP A 27 0.05 13.20 -9.12
N LEU A 28 0.54 12.98 -7.90
CA LEU A 28 1.18 11.73 -7.53
C LEU A 28 0.23 10.53 -7.73
N SER A 29 -1.06 10.70 -7.42
CA SER A 29 -2.06 9.66 -7.63
C SER A 29 -2.35 9.40 -9.11
N LYS A 30 -2.41 10.45 -9.94
CA LYS A 30 -2.54 10.33 -11.39
C LYS A 30 -1.33 9.64 -12.01
N ALA A 31 -0.12 10.02 -11.59
CA ALA A 31 1.12 9.35 -11.98
C ALA A 31 1.10 7.87 -11.61
N TYR A 32 0.67 7.54 -10.39
CA TYR A 32 0.58 6.15 -9.93
C TYR A 32 -0.39 5.33 -10.80
N LEU A 33 -1.59 5.86 -11.05
CA LEU A 33 -2.59 5.22 -11.90
C LEU A 33 -2.08 5.00 -13.33
N LEU A 34 -1.38 5.99 -13.90
CA LEU A 34 -0.80 5.89 -15.24
C LEU A 34 0.38 4.91 -15.31
N ASP A 35 1.42 5.13 -14.49
CA ASP A 35 2.68 4.41 -14.59
C ASP A 35 2.56 2.95 -14.14
N VAL A 36 1.73 2.67 -13.12
CA VAL A 36 1.62 1.33 -12.52
C VAL A 36 0.48 0.52 -13.12
N PHE A 37 -0.65 1.16 -13.45
CA PHE A 37 -1.85 0.47 -13.94
C PHE A 37 -2.22 0.79 -15.40
N GLY A 38 -1.48 1.69 -16.06
CA GLY A 38 -1.79 2.11 -17.43
C GLY A 38 -3.14 2.82 -17.54
N ILE A 39 -3.66 3.39 -16.45
CA ILE A 39 -4.94 4.09 -16.43
C ILE A 39 -4.71 5.54 -16.89
N PRO A 40 -5.34 5.98 -17.99
CA PRO A 40 -5.21 7.35 -18.46
C PRO A 40 -5.67 8.37 -17.41
N MET A 41 -5.12 9.57 -17.46
CA MET A 41 -5.52 10.65 -16.55
C MET A 41 -6.99 11.02 -16.78
N PHE A 42 -7.70 11.27 -15.69
CA PHE A 42 -9.07 11.75 -15.70
C PHE A 42 -9.23 12.91 -14.70
N SER A 43 -10.31 13.67 -14.86
CA SER A 43 -10.55 14.86 -14.05
C SER A 43 -11.03 14.49 -12.65
N VAL A 44 -10.30 14.99 -11.65
CA VAL A 44 -10.66 14.88 -10.24
C VAL A 44 -10.57 16.27 -9.63
N THR A 45 -11.72 16.83 -9.24
CA THR A 45 -11.80 18.21 -8.75
C THR A 45 -11.27 18.39 -7.33
N SER A 46 -11.18 17.33 -6.53
CA SER A 46 -10.66 17.36 -5.15
C SER A 46 -10.21 15.97 -4.74
N ALA A 47 -9.14 15.86 -3.97
CA ALA A 47 -8.55 14.58 -3.57
C ALA A 47 -9.57 13.64 -2.89
N LYS A 48 -10.43 14.17 -2.01
CA LYS A 48 -11.48 13.36 -1.35
C LYS A 48 -12.44 12.68 -2.33
N ASN A 49 -12.60 13.22 -3.55
CA ASN A 49 -13.55 12.68 -4.52
C ASN A 49 -13.15 11.29 -5.00
N TYR A 50 -11.85 10.95 -5.02
CA TYR A 50 -11.40 9.57 -5.28
C TYR A 50 -12.20 8.55 -4.46
N TYR A 51 -12.52 8.90 -3.20
CA TYR A 51 -13.30 8.06 -2.31
C TYR A 51 -14.81 8.39 -2.34
N GLU A 52 -15.18 9.65 -2.13
CA GLU A 52 -16.58 10.07 -1.97
C GLU A 52 -17.39 9.88 -3.26
N LYS A 53 -16.77 10.12 -4.41
CA LYS A 53 -17.35 9.99 -5.75
C LYS A 53 -16.81 8.79 -6.52
N PHE A 54 -16.27 7.78 -5.83
CA PHE A 54 -15.66 6.60 -6.46
C PHE A 54 -16.51 6.01 -7.60
N SER A 55 -17.83 5.86 -7.38
CA SER A 55 -18.75 5.28 -8.37
C SER A 55 -18.94 6.11 -9.64
N SER A 56 -18.56 7.40 -9.66
CA SER A 56 -18.62 8.25 -10.85
C SER A 56 -17.37 8.19 -11.74
N TYR A 57 -16.32 7.46 -11.33
CA TYR A 57 -15.08 7.33 -12.09
C TYR A 57 -15.02 5.98 -12.82
N PRO A 58 -15.42 5.91 -14.09
CA PRO A 58 -15.40 4.67 -14.86
C PRO A 58 -13.99 4.07 -14.98
N GLU A 59 -12.95 4.90 -14.98
CA GLU A 59 -11.54 4.50 -15.07
C GLU A 59 -11.09 3.62 -13.89
N LEU A 60 -11.71 3.81 -12.73
CA LEU A 60 -11.41 3.08 -11.49
C LEU A 60 -12.35 1.88 -11.28
N LYS A 61 -13.54 1.91 -11.88
CA LYS A 61 -14.57 0.87 -11.71
C LYS A 61 -14.07 -0.48 -12.20
N GLY A 62 -14.22 -1.52 -11.38
CA GLY A 62 -13.76 -2.89 -11.68
C GLY A 62 -12.26 -3.12 -11.51
N LYS A 63 -11.44 -2.05 -11.53
CA LYS A 63 -9.99 -2.12 -11.29
C LYS A 63 -9.62 -1.86 -9.83
N PHE A 64 -10.49 -1.17 -9.10
CA PHE A 64 -10.31 -0.88 -7.68
C PHE A 64 -11.57 -1.22 -6.89
N VAL A 65 -11.38 -1.49 -5.61
CA VAL A 65 -12.44 -1.57 -4.60
C VAL A 65 -12.25 -0.46 -3.58
N ARG A 66 -13.35 0.16 -3.17
CA ARG A 66 -13.36 1.19 -2.12
C ARG A 66 -13.57 0.52 -0.77
N ILE A 67 -12.61 0.67 0.14
CA ILE A 67 -12.63 0.02 1.46
C ILE A 67 -12.65 1.11 2.55
N PRO A 68 -13.66 1.13 3.44
CA PRO A 68 -13.76 2.12 4.50
C PRO A 68 -12.73 1.90 5.60
N ASN A 69 -12.34 3.00 6.24
CA ASN A 69 -11.62 2.96 7.50
C ASN A 69 -12.52 2.38 8.60
N THR A 70 -12.02 1.38 9.32
CA THR A 70 -12.66 0.77 10.49
C THR A 70 -11.63 0.67 11.62
N VAL A 71 -12.07 0.35 12.85
CA VAL A 71 -11.18 0.30 14.03
C VAL A 71 -10.01 -0.69 13.87
N ASP A 72 -10.18 -1.73 13.07
CA ASP A 72 -9.16 -2.76 12.80
C ASP A 72 -8.49 -2.62 11.43
N PHE A 73 -8.82 -1.55 10.70
CA PHE A 73 -8.32 -1.33 9.35
C PHE A 73 -6.86 -0.89 9.38
N ILE A 74 -6.05 -1.49 8.50
CA ILE A 74 -4.67 -1.11 8.26
C ILE A 74 -4.47 -1.08 6.73
N PRO A 75 -4.06 0.05 6.13
CA PRO A 75 -3.81 0.14 4.70
C PRO A 75 -2.69 -0.81 4.21
N MET A 76 -2.83 -1.27 2.97
CA MET A 76 -1.86 -2.14 2.30
C MET A 76 -0.90 -1.35 1.43
N LYS A 77 0.29 -1.93 1.17
CA LYS A 77 1.22 -1.41 0.16
C LYS A 77 0.46 -1.21 -1.16
N GLY A 78 0.57 -0.04 -1.77
CA GLY A 78 -0.08 0.31 -3.03
C GLY A 78 -1.55 0.70 -2.95
N ASP A 79 -2.16 0.70 -1.76
CA ASP A 79 -3.48 1.30 -1.58
C ASP A 79 -3.40 2.82 -1.82
N ILE A 80 -4.43 3.38 -2.46
CA ILE A 80 -4.61 4.83 -2.57
C ILE A 80 -5.38 5.29 -1.33
N ALA A 81 -4.68 5.88 -0.37
CA ALA A 81 -5.24 6.45 0.86
C ALA A 81 -5.96 7.78 0.57
N VAL A 82 -7.13 7.98 1.16
CA VAL A 82 -7.92 9.21 0.94
C VAL A 82 -8.40 9.80 2.28
N TRP A 83 -8.26 11.12 2.41
CA TRP A 83 -8.75 11.90 3.56
C TRP A 83 -9.90 12.82 3.15
N ASN A 84 -10.79 13.11 4.11
CA ASN A 84 -11.95 13.97 3.96
C ASN A 84 -11.58 15.47 3.99
N SER A 85 -12.60 16.34 3.91
CA SER A 85 -12.45 17.79 3.88
C SER A 85 -11.84 18.44 5.13
N SER A 86 -11.58 17.70 6.21
CA SER A 86 -10.78 18.23 7.34
C SER A 86 -9.31 18.42 6.99
N LYS A 87 -8.85 17.91 5.84
CA LYS A 87 -7.50 18.05 5.31
C LYS A 87 -7.48 18.84 4.00
N GLY A 88 -6.30 19.35 3.63
CA GLY A 88 -6.08 20.01 2.33
C GLY A 88 -6.97 21.22 2.06
N GLY A 89 -7.28 22.01 3.10
CA GLY A 89 -8.11 23.22 2.96
C GLY A 89 -9.54 22.95 2.48
N GLY A 90 -10.09 21.75 2.73
CA GLY A 90 -11.43 21.37 2.28
C GLY A 90 -11.46 20.41 1.09
N HIS A 91 -10.34 20.27 0.37
CA HIS A 91 -10.22 19.39 -0.79
C HIS A 91 -9.90 17.93 -0.43
N GLY A 92 -9.57 17.66 0.82
CA GLY A 92 -9.05 16.38 1.27
C GLY A 92 -7.59 16.16 0.86
N HIS A 93 -7.13 14.93 1.02
CA HIS A 93 -5.77 14.52 0.66
C HIS A 93 -5.80 13.13 0.04
N VAL A 94 -4.79 12.81 -0.76
CA VAL A 94 -4.60 11.48 -1.34
C VAL A 94 -3.11 11.13 -1.36
N ALA A 95 -2.79 9.88 -1.05
CA ALA A 95 -1.42 9.38 -1.00
C ALA A 95 -1.38 7.88 -1.30
N ILE A 96 -0.19 7.32 -1.55
CA ILE A 96 -0.04 5.88 -1.83
C ILE A 96 0.58 5.17 -0.63
N CYS A 97 -0.13 4.24 -0.02
CA CYS A 97 0.30 3.55 1.19
C CYS A 97 1.53 2.66 0.95
N THR A 98 2.45 2.68 1.91
CA THR A 98 3.66 1.82 1.89
C THR A 98 3.37 0.40 2.38
N GLY A 99 2.26 0.21 3.11
CA GLY A 99 1.91 -1.05 3.81
C GLY A 99 2.59 -1.21 5.17
N GLU A 100 3.29 -0.18 5.64
CA GLU A 100 3.79 -0.06 7.01
C GLU A 100 2.76 0.67 7.88
N GLY A 101 2.42 0.11 9.03
CA GLY A 101 1.46 0.71 9.95
C GLY A 101 0.84 -0.27 10.94
N THR A 102 -0.02 0.29 11.77
CA THR A 102 -0.90 -0.36 12.75
C THR A 102 -2.31 0.22 12.61
N THR A 103 -3.21 -0.11 13.54
CA THR A 103 -4.53 0.54 13.65
C THR A 103 -4.46 1.97 14.21
N SER A 104 -3.28 2.45 14.63
CA SER A 104 -3.09 3.80 15.15
C SER A 104 -2.29 4.72 14.23
N TYR A 105 -1.45 4.17 13.34
CA TYR A 105 -0.71 4.94 12.36
C TYR A 105 -0.42 4.15 11.09
N PHE A 106 -0.04 4.84 10.01
CA PHE A 106 0.55 4.20 8.84
C PHE A 106 1.49 5.16 8.10
N TYR A 107 2.31 4.62 7.21
CA TYR A 107 3.13 5.42 6.31
C TYR A 107 2.59 5.38 4.88
N SER A 108 2.59 6.53 4.22
CA SER A 108 2.32 6.65 2.79
C SER A 108 3.42 7.45 2.09
N PHE A 109 3.42 7.33 0.77
CA PHE A 109 4.20 8.13 -0.15
C PHE A 109 3.31 9.26 -0.63
N ASP A 110 3.68 10.49 -0.27
CA ASP A 110 2.84 11.67 -0.33
C ASP A 110 3.51 12.76 -1.13
N GLN A 111 2.71 13.54 -1.83
CA GLN A 111 3.10 14.82 -2.38
C GLN A 111 2.23 15.92 -1.79
N ASN A 112 2.81 17.08 -1.50
CA ASN A 112 2.09 18.25 -1.00
C ASN A 112 1.32 18.02 0.33
N TRP A 113 1.91 17.27 1.27
CA TRP A 113 1.39 17.13 2.63
C TRP A 113 2.09 18.08 3.62
N ILE A 114 3.35 17.79 3.98
CA ILE A 114 4.23 18.68 4.75
C ILE A 114 5.16 19.46 3.83
N VAL A 115 5.61 18.83 2.75
CA VAL A 115 6.47 19.43 1.72
C VAL A 115 5.86 19.17 0.34
N LYS A 116 6.26 20.01 -0.63
CA LYS A 116 5.85 19.84 -2.04
C LYS A 116 6.39 18.58 -2.68
N LYS A 117 7.55 18.10 -2.25
CA LYS A 117 8.21 16.90 -2.77
C LYS A 117 7.47 15.62 -2.41
N CYS A 118 7.60 14.61 -3.26
CA CYS A 118 7.18 13.24 -2.98
C CYS A 118 8.09 12.63 -1.90
N VAL A 119 7.55 12.37 -0.71
CA VAL A 119 8.30 11.81 0.42
C VAL A 119 7.47 10.80 1.19
N LYS A 120 8.14 9.94 1.96
CA LYS A 120 7.46 9.07 2.93
C LYS A 120 6.97 9.90 4.11
N VAL A 121 5.70 9.76 4.47
CA VAL A 121 5.02 10.53 5.52
C VAL A 121 4.35 9.59 6.52
N TYR A 122 4.50 9.92 7.81
CA TYR A 122 3.76 9.31 8.90
C TYR A 122 2.37 9.95 9.02
N HIS A 123 1.33 9.12 9.11
CA HIS A 123 -0.05 9.56 9.28
C HIS A 123 -0.73 8.86 10.46
N ASP A 124 -1.60 9.61 11.13
CA ASP A 124 -2.68 9.05 11.94
C ASP A 124 -3.94 8.85 11.07
N TYR A 125 -5.00 8.31 11.69
CA TYR A 125 -6.27 8.08 11.00
C TYR A 125 -7.24 9.29 11.07
N LYS A 126 -6.82 10.47 11.55
CA LYS A 126 -7.72 11.63 11.68
C LYS A 126 -8.11 12.18 10.31
N GLY A 127 -9.40 12.16 10.04
CA GLY A 127 -9.97 12.56 8.76
C GLY A 127 -9.76 11.54 7.64
N PHE A 128 -9.22 10.35 7.94
CA PHE A 128 -9.00 9.29 6.97
C PHE A 128 -10.32 8.58 6.63
N LEU A 129 -10.71 8.59 5.36
CA LEU A 129 -11.94 7.98 4.87
C LEU A 129 -11.79 6.46 4.68
N GLY A 130 -10.62 6.05 4.21
CA GLY A 130 -10.36 4.68 3.76
C GLY A 130 -9.43 4.68 2.55
N VAL A 131 -9.49 3.60 1.77
CA VAL A 131 -8.61 3.40 0.61
C VAL A 131 -9.37 3.02 -0.65
N LEU A 132 -8.73 3.25 -1.79
CA LEU A 132 -8.97 2.47 -2.99
C LEU A 132 -7.88 1.41 -3.12
N ARG A 133 -8.28 0.14 -3.19
CA ARG A 133 -7.37 -1.00 -3.34
C ARG A 133 -7.52 -1.59 -4.72
N ALA A 134 -6.41 -1.76 -5.43
CA ALA A 134 -6.40 -2.42 -6.73
C ALA A 134 -6.88 -3.88 -6.59
N THR A 135 -7.75 -4.31 -7.50
CA THR A 135 -8.24 -5.69 -7.57
C THR A 135 -7.16 -6.63 -8.10
N ASP A 136 -6.41 -6.19 -9.11
CA ASP A 136 -5.14 -6.81 -9.50
C ASP A 136 -3.97 -6.17 -8.76
N ARG A 137 -3.32 -6.96 -7.92
CA ARG A 137 -2.20 -6.54 -7.08
C ARG A 137 -0.83 -6.84 -7.71
N SER A 138 -0.78 -7.52 -8.85
CA SER A 138 0.46 -7.97 -9.46
C SER A 138 1.47 -6.85 -9.77
N PRO A 139 1.06 -5.62 -10.14
CA PRO A 139 2.02 -4.52 -10.31
C PRO A 139 2.63 -4.00 -9.00
N ILE A 140 2.04 -4.34 -7.85
CA ILE A 140 2.44 -3.82 -6.54
C ILE A 140 3.35 -4.79 -5.79
N ILE A 141 2.98 -6.07 -5.78
CA ILE A 141 3.68 -7.13 -5.03
C ILE A 141 4.40 -8.12 -5.94
N GLY A 142 4.46 -7.83 -7.24
CA GLY A 142 4.81 -8.78 -8.27
C GLY A 142 3.63 -9.70 -8.58
N SER A 143 3.58 -10.27 -9.79
CA SER A 143 2.73 -11.43 -10.03
C SER A 143 3.05 -12.48 -8.98
N PRO A 144 2.06 -13.20 -8.41
CA PRO A 144 2.38 -14.41 -7.65
C PRO A 144 3.32 -15.20 -8.55
N SER A 145 4.54 -15.46 -8.06
CA SER A 145 5.40 -16.38 -8.79
C SER A 145 4.56 -17.62 -9.05
N GLN A 146 4.69 -18.23 -10.23
CA GLN A 146 4.21 -19.59 -10.49
C GLN A 146 4.55 -20.55 -9.33
N ASN A 147 5.59 -20.22 -8.55
CA ASN A 147 5.92 -20.86 -7.29
C ASN A 147 4.96 -20.49 -6.14
N LYS A 148 4.23 -21.50 -5.64
CA LYS A 148 3.31 -21.42 -4.50
C LYS A 148 3.97 -20.96 -3.18
N TYR A 149 5.30 -21.05 -3.08
CA TYR A 149 6.05 -20.81 -1.86
C TYR A 149 7.05 -19.66 -2.00
N TYR A 150 7.35 -18.97 -0.88
CA TYR A 150 8.45 -18.01 -0.80
C TYR A 150 9.81 -18.71 -0.93
N PRO A 151 10.87 -17.99 -1.37
CA PRO A 151 12.23 -18.53 -1.37
C PRO A 151 12.61 -19.07 0.01
N LYS A 152 13.32 -20.21 0.02
CA LYS A 152 13.81 -20.83 1.26
C LYS A 152 14.78 -19.88 1.97
N TYR A 153 14.51 -19.57 3.24
CA TYR A 153 15.46 -18.82 4.07
C TYR A 153 16.60 -19.73 4.53
N GLY A 154 17.84 -19.37 4.18
CA GLY A 154 19.05 -20.11 4.53
C GLY A 154 19.90 -19.49 5.65
N GLY A 155 19.47 -18.37 6.25
CA GLY A 155 20.22 -17.69 7.30
C GLY A 155 19.90 -18.19 8.72
N ASN A 156 20.57 -17.58 9.71
CA ASN A 156 20.53 -18.02 11.11
C ASN A 156 19.64 -17.16 12.03
N SER A 157 18.97 -16.11 11.52
CA SER A 157 18.11 -15.26 12.37
C SER A 157 16.93 -16.06 12.92
N GLY A 158 16.64 -15.86 14.21
CA GLY A 158 15.43 -16.35 14.89
C GLY A 158 14.21 -15.45 14.68
N SER A 159 14.37 -14.31 14.01
CA SER A 159 13.30 -13.36 13.70
C SER A 159 12.68 -13.68 12.35
N LEU A 160 11.37 -13.96 12.34
CA LEU A 160 10.60 -14.06 11.10
C LEU A 160 10.72 -12.78 10.27
N ALA A 161 10.75 -11.62 10.92
CA ALA A 161 10.82 -10.35 10.21
C ALA A 161 12.15 -10.22 9.45
N ASP A 162 13.29 -10.49 10.10
CA ASP A 162 14.60 -10.44 9.46
C ASP A 162 14.71 -11.47 8.34
N ALA A 163 14.18 -12.68 8.58
CA ALA A 163 14.15 -13.75 7.60
C ALA A 163 13.37 -13.34 6.34
N LEU A 164 12.19 -12.74 6.50
CA LEU A 164 11.38 -12.23 5.39
C LEU A 164 12.12 -11.13 4.62
N VAL A 165 12.71 -10.14 5.32
CA VAL A 165 13.52 -9.09 4.68
C VAL A 165 14.65 -9.68 3.86
N SER A 166 15.36 -10.69 4.40
CA SER A 166 16.49 -11.32 3.71
C SER A 166 16.12 -12.06 2.42
N VAL A 167 14.87 -12.52 2.31
CA VAL A 167 14.35 -13.16 1.08
C VAL A 167 13.53 -12.18 0.22
N GLY A 168 13.65 -10.88 0.46
CA GLY A 168 13.00 -9.82 -0.31
C GLY A 168 11.50 -9.69 -0.06
N VAL A 169 11.00 -10.11 1.10
CA VAL A 169 9.58 -10.07 1.47
C VAL A 169 9.33 -8.99 2.52
N ASN A 170 8.26 -8.20 2.34
CA ASN A 170 7.85 -7.20 3.32
C ASN A 170 7.54 -7.85 4.68
N ALA A 171 8.26 -7.47 5.72
CA ALA A 171 8.14 -8.03 7.06
C ALA A 171 7.14 -7.33 7.97
N SER A 172 6.36 -6.36 7.46
CA SER A 172 5.39 -5.61 8.25
C SER A 172 4.44 -6.57 8.98
N PHE A 173 4.00 -6.20 10.19
CA PHE A 173 3.10 -7.03 10.97
C PHE A 173 1.83 -7.40 10.19
N TYR A 174 1.32 -6.45 9.41
CA TYR A 174 0.19 -6.67 8.53
C TYR A 174 0.50 -7.68 7.41
N ASN A 175 1.65 -7.58 6.72
CA ASN A 175 1.99 -8.56 5.70
C ASN A 175 2.21 -9.95 6.32
N ARG A 176 2.81 -10.01 7.51
CA ARG A 176 2.90 -11.24 8.29
C ARG A 176 1.51 -11.79 8.65
N ARG A 177 0.51 -10.95 8.93
CA ARG A 177 -0.89 -11.37 9.13
C ARG A 177 -1.49 -12.01 7.88
N ILE A 178 -1.23 -11.45 6.69
CA ILE A 178 -1.69 -12.04 5.42
C ILE A 178 -0.99 -13.39 5.16
N ILE A 179 0.34 -13.43 5.32
CA ILE A 179 1.12 -14.66 5.18
C ILE A 179 0.62 -15.71 6.17
N ALA A 180 0.42 -15.34 7.42
CA ALA A 180 -0.07 -16.21 8.47
C ALA A 180 -1.42 -16.82 8.12
N LYS A 181 -2.38 -15.99 7.68
CA LYS A 181 -3.70 -16.45 7.23
C LYS A 181 -3.59 -17.44 6.07
N ALA A 182 -2.75 -17.16 5.07
CA ALA A 182 -2.50 -18.09 3.96
C ALA A 182 -1.85 -19.41 4.37
N ASN A 183 -1.19 -19.44 5.55
CA ASN A 183 -0.57 -20.62 6.14
C ASN A 183 -1.38 -21.19 7.32
N GLY A 184 -2.67 -20.85 7.44
CA GLY A 184 -3.59 -21.46 8.42
C GLY A 184 -3.54 -20.88 9.82
N ILE A 185 -2.87 -19.74 10.03
CA ILE A 185 -2.79 -19.06 11.33
C ILE A 185 -3.72 -17.83 11.31
N ASP A 186 -4.92 -17.99 11.87
CA ASP A 186 -5.93 -16.94 12.01
C ASP A 186 -6.65 -17.09 13.38
N PRO A 187 -6.61 -16.10 14.30
CA PRO A 187 -5.98 -14.79 14.15
C PRO A 187 -4.46 -14.84 14.31
N TYR A 188 -3.74 -14.12 13.45
CA TYR A 188 -2.33 -13.83 13.68
C TYR A 188 -2.18 -12.55 14.49
N ILE A 189 -1.69 -12.69 15.72
CA ILE A 189 -1.43 -11.59 16.66
C ILE A 189 0.07 -11.40 16.93
N GLY A 190 0.92 -12.19 16.26
CA GLY A 190 2.38 -12.08 16.28
C GLY A 190 3.06 -12.69 17.49
N THR A 191 2.45 -13.69 18.14
CA THR A 191 3.10 -14.39 19.26
C THR A 191 4.42 -15.05 18.83
N ALA A 192 5.30 -15.33 19.79
CA ALA A 192 6.54 -16.06 19.53
C ALA A 192 6.27 -17.40 18.83
N LYS A 193 5.23 -18.14 19.26
CA LYS A 193 4.83 -19.41 18.63
C LYS A 193 4.43 -19.22 17.15
N GLN A 194 3.58 -18.23 16.85
CA GLN A 194 3.14 -17.94 15.48
C GLN A 194 4.31 -17.52 14.58
N ASN A 195 5.23 -16.69 15.09
CA ASN A 195 6.41 -16.28 14.35
C ASN A 195 7.36 -17.45 14.07
N THR A 196 7.57 -18.32 15.07
CA THR A 196 8.40 -19.52 14.93
C THR A 196 7.81 -20.49 13.90
N GLU A 197 6.49 -20.68 13.89
CA GLU A 197 5.82 -21.56 12.92
C GLU A 197 6.02 -21.10 11.47
N LEU A 198 5.80 -19.82 11.20
CA LEU A 198 6.04 -19.25 9.87
C LEU A 198 7.53 -19.23 9.50
N LEU A 199 8.43 -18.98 10.46
CA LEU A 199 9.87 -19.04 10.23
C LEU A 199 10.32 -20.46 9.88
N LEU A 200 9.76 -21.50 10.52
CA LEU A 200 10.03 -22.89 10.20
C LEU A 200 9.59 -23.23 8.78
N LEU A 201 8.38 -22.81 8.37
CA LEU A 201 7.90 -22.98 7.00
C LEU A 201 8.82 -22.26 6.00
N LEU A 202 9.29 -21.05 6.32
CA LEU A 202 10.17 -20.29 5.45
C LEU A 202 11.55 -20.96 5.30
N ARG A 203 12.12 -21.47 6.40
CA ARG A 203 13.36 -22.26 6.39
C ARG A 203 13.23 -23.57 5.63
N GLN A 204 12.03 -24.13 5.53
CA GLN A 204 11.74 -25.33 4.76
C GLN A 204 11.44 -25.05 3.28
N GLY A 205 11.32 -23.78 2.87
CA GLY A 205 10.84 -23.41 1.53
C GLY A 205 9.36 -23.79 1.31
N ARG A 206 8.59 -23.87 2.40
CA ARG A 206 7.18 -24.28 2.43
C ARG A 206 6.24 -23.16 2.90
N LEU A 207 6.76 -21.95 3.12
CA LEU A 207 5.93 -20.79 3.46
C LEU A 207 5.10 -20.38 2.24
N ILE A 208 3.79 -20.55 2.32
CA ILE A 208 2.85 -20.25 1.24
C ILE A 208 2.82 -18.75 0.98
N ARG A 209 2.87 -18.37 -0.30
CA ARG A 209 2.61 -16.99 -0.74
C ARG A 209 1.09 -16.77 -0.75
N PRO A 210 0.58 -15.68 -0.13
CA PRO A 210 -0.82 -15.33 -0.28
C PRO A 210 -1.16 -15.04 -1.74
N ALA A 211 -2.33 -15.50 -2.18
CA ALA A 211 -2.86 -15.28 -3.53
C ALA A 211 -3.29 -13.82 -3.75
#